data_AF-A0A7C6WMX2-F1
#
_entry.id   AF-A0A7C6WMX2-F1
#
_cell.length_a   1.000
_cell.length_b   1.000
_cell.length_c   1.000
_cell.angle_alpha   90.00
_cell.angle_beta   90.00
_cell.angle_gamma   90.00
#
_symmetry.space_group_name_H-M   'P 1'
#
loop_
_entity.id
_entity.type
_entity.pdbx_description
1 polymer ?
#
loop_
_entity_poly.entity_id
_entity_poly.type
_entity_poly.pdbx_seq_one_letter_code
_entity_poly.pdbx_strand_id
1 'polypeptide(L)'
;FKVTLGTKLPGKTVVVKITDVEDTALHPNKLSEYKATIEITDKTAPEVTKVSFDTKVINKGKENEKTVVNNLYFFFSEDVTNTALDKNNYKIMAVSGALTSFENAPRFHDGSRVVKIELTDKEAERFTTDDDVLGGDDLFVEKIQDKAGNAMAGQIYKKEIKATDDDAPIVESIEATAKDKLVITFDQRLVGGNNIPKDIFEVSIGGDEAPAKNNSISVSVNDDGNTVVTLTINKNINADASNVILVIENDGEEKYLKNTFGVPAVGGTFPSEEVDIADKIAPSIEKIIAEDGKVTDVLDIKATVGSREITVEFDEGIKNTSLSSRTFSVNDYTVESVSSGEDDSSTVTITLTKEVKDVNTIRLTQNQPVEDVVGNEFKLDKQVTVDVEPVDGD
;
A
#
# COMPACT_ATOMS: atom_id res chain seq x y z
N PHE A 1 16.25 23.85 -0.78
CA PHE A 1 15.15 22.87 -0.91
C PHE A 1 15.75 21.56 -1.39
N LYS A 2 15.54 20.46 -0.65
CA LYS A 2 15.95 19.11 -1.05
C LYS A 2 14.68 18.27 -1.04
N VAL A 3 14.40 17.58 -2.15
CA VAL A 3 13.27 16.65 -2.25
C VAL A 3 13.86 15.24 -2.18
N THR A 4 13.39 14.46 -1.23
CA THR A 4 13.67 13.02 -1.18
C THR A 4 12.56 12.33 -1.94
N LEU A 5 12.93 11.55 -2.95
CA LEU A 5 11.98 10.75 -3.70
C LEU A 5 11.83 9.37 -3.02
N GLY A 6 10.65 8.75 -3.15
CA GLY A 6 10.39 7.41 -2.62
C GLY A 6 11.21 6.30 -3.28
N THR A 7 11.08 5.08 -2.75
CA THR A 7 11.66 3.86 -3.34
C THR A 7 10.82 3.36 -4.52
N LYS A 8 11.37 2.48 -5.38
CA LYS A 8 10.69 1.88 -6.56
C LYS A 8 10.28 2.85 -7.69
N LEU A 9 11.08 3.89 -7.91
CA LEU A 9 10.93 4.80 -9.05
C LEU A 9 11.64 4.41 -10.37
N PRO A 10 12.51 3.37 -10.45
CA PRO A 10 13.03 2.91 -11.74
C PRO A 10 11.91 2.68 -12.77
N GLY A 11 12.15 3.12 -14.01
CA GLY A 11 11.19 3.07 -15.12
C GLY A 11 10.10 4.17 -15.10
N LYS A 12 10.00 4.99 -14.04
CA LYS A 12 8.97 6.04 -13.92
C LYS A 12 9.48 7.40 -14.40
N THR A 13 8.53 8.31 -14.67
CA THR A 13 8.80 9.70 -15.03
C THR A 13 8.33 10.62 -13.91
N VAL A 14 9.23 11.49 -13.41
CA VAL A 14 8.91 12.49 -12.38
C VAL A 14 8.79 13.86 -13.04
N VAL A 15 7.65 14.52 -12.84
CA VAL A 15 7.45 15.91 -13.25
C VAL A 15 7.68 16.80 -12.04
N VAL A 16 8.78 17.55 -12.04
CA VAL A 16 9.09 18.55 -11.02
C VAL A 16 8.44 19.87 -11.42
N LYS A 17 7.60 20.40 -10.53
CA LYS A 17 6.96 21.70 -10.68
C LYS A 17 7.26 22.55 -9.44
N ILE A 18 7.87 23.71 -9.65
CA ILE A 18 8.12 24.70 -8.58
C ILE A 18 7.28 25.93 -8.90
N THR A 19 6.34 26.25 -8.01
CA THR A 19 5.46 27.43 -8.09
C THR A 19 5.56 28.26 -6.83
N ASP A 20 4.97 29.47 -6.87
CA ASP A 20 4.76 30.32 -5.69
C ASP A 20 6.04 30.64 -4.90
N VAL A 21 7.17 30.73 -5.61
CA VAL A 21 8.42 31.22 -5.01
C VAL A 21 8.33 32.74 -4.97
N GLU A 22 8.13 33.27 -3.76
CA GLU A 22 8.07 34.69 -3.45
C GLU A 22 9.36 35.13 -2.75
N ASP A 23 9.84 36.33 -3.07
CA ASP A 23 10.85 36.99 -2.25
C ASP A 23 10.21 37.72 -1.05
N THR A 24 11.01 38.04 -0.03
CA THR A 24 10.54 38.80 1.14
C THR A 24 10.65 40.32 0.90
N ALA A 25 10.67 40.78 -0.35
CA ALA A 25 10.83 42.20 -0.65
C ALA A 25 9.53 42.98 -0.38
N LEU A 26 9.65 44.30 -0.22
CA LEU A 26 8.54 45.23 0.02
C LEU A 26 7.45 45.21 -1.07
N HIS A 27 7.76 44.66 -2.25
CA HIS A 27 6.80 44.39 -3.31
C HIS A 27 6.85 42.90 -3.65
N PRO A 28 5.74 42.16 -3.51
CA PRO A 28 5.72 40.73 -3.81
C PRO A 28 6.09 40.49 -5.27
N ASN A 29 7.18 39.77 -5.52
CA ASN A 29 7.51 39.24 -6.83
C ASN A 29 7.49 37.70 -6.78
N LYS A 30 6.59 37.10 -7.56
CA LYS A 30 6.54 35.65 -7.78
C LYS A 30 7.46 35.27 -8.93
N LEU A 31 8.34 34.28 -8.73
CA LEU A 31 9.03 33.64 -9.85
C LEU A 31 8.02 32.90 -10.74
N SER A 32 8.29 32.90 -12.04
CA SER A 32 7.52 32.08 -12.99
C SER A 32 7.66 30.59 -12.66
N GLU A 33 6.60 29.83 -12.94
CA GLU A 33 6.60 28.38 -12.77
C GLU A 33 7.79 27.73 -13.46
N TYR A 34 8.56 26.95 -12.71
CA TYR A 34 9.58 26.07 -13.25
C TYR A 34 9.01 24.66 -13.41
N LYS A 35 9.19 24.07 -14.60
CA LYS A 35 8.77 22.70 -14.89
C LYS A 35 9.91 21.92 -15.55
N ALA A 36 10.21 20.75 -15.00
CA ALA A 36 11.18 19.81 -15.56
C ALA A 36 10.67 18.38 -15.48
N THR A 37 11.08 17.55 -16.44
CA THR A 37 10.77 16.12 -16.46
C THR A 37 12.06 15.35 -16.24
N ILE A 38 12.06 14.44 -15.27
CA ILE A 38 13.18 13.55 -14.96
C ILE A 38 12.72 12.14 -15.29
N GLU A 39 13.36 11.52 -16.27
CA GLU A 39 13.19 10.09 -16.56
C GLU A 39 14.12 9.29 -15.67
N ILE A 40 13.57 8.33 -14.94
CA ILE A 40 14.34 7.42 -14.09
C ILE A 40 14.42 6.11 -14.84
N THR A 41 15.53 5.84 -15.51
CA THR A 41 15.70 4.59 -16.26
C THR A 41 15.71 3.40 -15.31
N ASP A 42 15.03 2.34 -15.70
CA ASP A 42 15.15 1.05 -15.01
C ASP A 42 16.52 0.42 -15.27
N LYS A 43 17.15 -0.05 -14.19
CA LYS A 43 18.46 -0.70 -14.19
C LYS A 43 18.50 -1.90 -13.25
N THR A 44 17.37 -2.25 -12.63
CA THR A 44 17.28 -3.45 -11.79
C THR A 44 17.08 -4.64 -12.68
N ALA A 45 17.80 -5.72 -12.42
CA ALA A 45 17.60 -6.98 -13.14
C ALA A 45 16.58 -7.83 -12.38
N PRO A 46 15.87 -8.74 -13.07
CA PRO A 46 14.95 -9.64 -12.40
C PRO A 46 15.71 -10.63 -11.49
N GLU A 47 15.04 -11.13 -10.46
CA GLU A 47 15.56 -12.19 -9.59
C GLU A 47 14.54 -13.31 -9.48
N VAL A 48 14.99 -14.54 -9.24
CA VAL A 48 14.10 -15.64 -8.85
C VAL A 48 13.79 -15.47 -7.37
N THR A 49 12.56 -15.04 -7.05
CA THR A 49 12.13 -14.79 -5.68
C THR A 49 11.71 -16.07 -4.98
N LYS A 50 11.13 -17.01 -5.74
CA LYS A 50 10.56 -18.26 -5.24
C LYS A 50 10.63 -19.35 -6.30
N VAL A 51 10.77 -20.60 -5.85
CA VAL A 51 10.48 -21.79 -6.64
C VAL A 51 9.49 -22.66 -5.89
N SER A 52 8.47 -23.17 -6.59
CA SER A 52 7.52 -24.17 -6.09
C SER A 52 7.47 -25.38 -7.01
N PHE A 53 6.92 -26.50 -6.55
CA PHE A 53 6.77 -27.70 -7.37
C PHE A 53 5.40 -28.35 -7.24
N ASP A 54 4.95 -29.07 -8.28
CA ASP A 54 3.84 -30.01 -8.15
C ASP A 54 4.33 -31.45 -8.38
N THR A 55 3.48 -32.43 -8.05
CA THR A 55 3.79 -33.84 -8.21
C THR A 55 2.86 -34.54 -9.19
N LYS A 56 3.27 -35.71 -9.65
CA LYS A 56 2.44 -36.65 -10.40
C LYS A 56 2.65 -38.06 -9.87
N VAL A 57 1.63 -38.89 -9.96
CA VAL A 57 1.75 -40.34 -9.73
C VAL A 57 2.15 -41.02 -11.04
N ILE A 58 3.32 -41.67 -11.04
CA ILE A 58 3.75 -42.57 -12.12
C ILE A 58 3.39 -44.01 -11.79
N ASN A 59 3.19 -44.83 -12.82
CA ASN A 59 2.83 -46.26 -12.71
C ASN A 59 1.54 -46.52 -11.89
N LYS A 60 0.58 -45.61 -11.93
CA LYS A 60 -0.69 -45.74 -11.18
C LYS A 60 -1.35 -47.10 -11.40
N GLY A 61 -1.68 -47.79 -10.30
CA GLY A 61 -2.27 -49.12 -10.26
C GLY A 61 -1.31 -50.29 -10.46
N LYS A 62 0.02 -50.07 -10.41
CA LYS A 62 1.05 -51.11 -10.51
C LYS A 62 1.85 -51.22 -9.21
N GLU A 63 2.57 -52.34 -9.03
CA GLU A 63 3.42 -52.56 -7.83
C GLU A 63 4.49 -51.49 -7.61
N ASN A 64 4.88 -50.78 -8.67
CA ASN A 64 5.87 -49.70 -8.64
C ASN A 64 5.25 -48.30 -8.81
N GLU A 65 3.98 -48.13 -8.39
CA GLU A 65 3.34 -46.82 -8.26
C GLU A 65 4.19 -45.92 -7.34
N LYS A 66 4.49 -44.71 -7.81
CA LYS A 66 5.30 -43.74 -7.06
C LYS A 66 4.86 -42.33 -7.38
N THR A 67 4.86 -41.46 -6.38
CA THR A 67 4.74 -40.01 -6.57
C THR A 67 6.12 -39.42 -6.86
N VAL A 68 6.21 -38.63 -7.93
CA VAL A 68 7.44 -37.93 -8.33
C VAL A 68 7.14 -36.48 -8.63
N VAL A 69 8.17 -35.65 -8.56
CA VAL A 69 8.09 -34.24 -8.97
C VAL A 69 7.72 -34.17 -10.45
N ASN A 70 6.78 -33.32 -10.78
CA ASN A 70 6.26 -33.18 -12.14
C ASN A 70 6.71 -31.86 -12.75
N ASN A 71 6.44 -30.74 -12.07
CA ASN A 71 6.81 -29.42 -12.59
C ASN A 71 7.54 -28.59 -11.54
N LEU A 72 8.46 -27.74 -12.02
CA LEU A 72 9.05 -26.64 -11.26
C LEU A 72 8.46 -25.32 -11.75
N TYR A 73 8.12 -24.44 -10.83
CA TYR A 73 7.56 -23.11 -11.07
C TYR A 73 8.50 -22.04 -10.51
N PHE A 74 9.11 -21.25 -11.38
CA PHE A 74 10.03 -20.17 -11.04
C PHE A 74 9.28 -18.84 -11.05
N PHE A 75 9.30 -18.13 -9.93
CA PHE A 75 8.70 -16.81 -9.76
C PHE A 75 9.77 -15.74 -9.86
N PHE A 76 9.55 -14.76 -10.73
CA PHE A 76 10.45 -13.63 -10.90
C PHE A 76 9.96 -12.39 -10.15
N SER A 77 10.90 -11.55 -9.72
CA SER A 77 10.65 -10.26 -9.05
C SER A 77 9.95 -9.23 -9.93
N GLU A 78 9.92 -9.45 -11.25
CA GLU A 78 9.26 -8.61 -12.24
C GLU A 78 8.86 -9.40 -13.50
N ASP A 79 8.19 -8.73 -14.43
CA ASP A 79 7.86 -9.30 -15.73
C ASP A 79 9.13 -9.55 -16.56
N VAL A 80 9.36 -10.81 -16.94
CA VAL A 80 10.50 -11.19 -17.78
C VAL A 80 10.12 -11.39 -19.25
N THR A 81 11.12 -11.35 -20.12
CA THR A 81 10.97 -11.52 -21.57
C THR A 81 11.16 -12.98 -21.99
N ASN A 82 11.10 -13.23 -23.29
CA ASN A 82 11.27 -14.56 -23.87
C ASN A 82 12.64 -15.22 -23.60
N THR A 83 13.62 -14.49 -23.04
CA THR A 83 14.83 -15.12 -22.49
C THR A 83 14.51 -16.16 -21.41
N ALA A 84 13.37 -16.00 -20.71
CA ALA A 84 12.86 -16.96 -19.73
C ALA A 84 12.34 -18.27 -20.34
N LEU A 85 12.20 -18.32 -21.66
CA LEU A 85 11.80 -19.51 -22.41
C LEU A 85 13.00 -20.27 -22.99
N ASP A 86 14.22 -19.74 -22.86
CA ASP A 86 15.44 -20.45 -23.24
C ASP A 86 15.85 -21.42 -22.13
N LYS A 87 15.68 -22.71 -22.37
CA LYS A 87 16.08 -23.77 -21.43
C LYS A 87 17.56 -23.73 -21.04
N ASN A 88 18.42 -23.10 -21.86
CA ASN A 88 19.84 -22.98 -21.53
C ASN A 88 20.08 -22.09 -20.31
N ASN A 89 19.13 -21.22 -19.98
CA ASN A 89 19.18 -20.35 -18.82
C ASN A 89 18.80 -21.03 -17.50
N TYR A 90 18.42 -22.32 -17.54
CA TYR A 90 18.05 -23.11 -16.38
C TYR A 90 18.91 -24.37 -16.29
N LYS A 91 19.34 -24.73 -15.09
CA LYS A 91 20.16 -25.92 -14.81
C LYS A 91 19.77 -26.57 -13.49
N ILE A 92 19.86 -27.89 -13.44
CA ILE A 92 19.92 -28.66 -12.21
C ILE A 92 21.38 -28.72 -11.77
N MET A 93 21.68 -28.24 -10.57
CA MET A 93 23.02 -28.19 -10.01
C MET A 93 23.17 -29.29 -8.97
N ALA A 94 23.99 -30.30 -9.28
CA ALA A 94 24.31 -31.33 -8.31
C ALA A 94 25.06 -30.75 -7.11
N VAL A 95 25.04 -31.44 -5.96
CA VAL A 95 25.82 -31.09 -4.76
C VAL A 95 27.32 -30.91 -5.07
N SER A 96 27.84 -31.60 -6.09
CA SER A 96 29.21 -31.45 -6.59
C SER A 96 29.49 -30.15 -7.36
N GLY A 97 28.47 -29.36 -7.66
CA GLY A 97 28.51 -28.18 -8.53
C GLY A 97 28.33 -28.48 -10.02
N ALA A 98 28.13 -29.73 -10.41
CA ALA A 98 27.93 -30.10 -11.81
C ALA A 98 26.55 -29.62 -12.30
N LEU A 99 26.55 -28.90 -13.43
CA LEU A 99 25.34 -28.35 -14.05
C LEU A 99 24.81 -29.28 -15.15
N THR A 100 23.52 -29.60 -15.10
CA THR A 100 22.81 -30.34 -16.14
C THR A 100 21.65 -29.53 -16.67
N SER A 101 21.47 -29.51 -17.99
CA SER A 101 20.35 -28.82 -18.62
C SER A 101 19.07 -29.63 -18.52
N PHE A 102 17.95 -28.92 -18.42
CA PHE A 102 16.64 -29.53 -18.56
C PHE A 102 16.42 -30.06 -19.98
N GLU A 103 15.73 -31.20 -20.11
CA GLU A 103 15.34 -31.76 -21.40
C GLU A 103 14.22 -30.91 -22.04
N ASN A 104 13.17 -30.64 -21.26
CA ASN A 104 12.00 -29.88 -21.69
C ASN A 104 12.24 -28.37 -21.68
N ALA A 105 11.52 -27.66 -22.56
CA ALA A 105 11.58 -26.21 -22.63
C ALA A 105 10.68 -25.55 -21.56
N PRO A 106 11.13 -24.44 -20.95
CA PRO A 106 10.28 -23.63 -20.10
C PRO A 106 9.10 -23.01 -20.86
N ARG A 107 8.00 -22.77 -20.14
CA ARG A 107 6.83 -22.04 -20.65
C ARG A 107 6.31 -21.07 -19.59
N PHE A 108 5.74 -19.95 -20.03
CA PHE A 108 4.99 -19.09 -19.12
C PHE A 108 3.77 -19.82 -18.56
N HIS A 109 3.52 -19.64 -17.26
CA HIS A 109 2.41 -20.26 -16.54
C HIS A 109 1.36 -19.22 -16.14
N ASP A 110 1.81 -18.16 -15.45
CA ASP A 110 0.97 -17.04 -15.06
C ASP A 110 1.63 -15.72 -15.46
N GLY A 111 1.07 -15.09 -16.50
CA GLY A 111 1.70 -13.95 -17.17
C GLY A 111 3.15 -14.23 -17.56
N SER A 112 3.98 -13.18 -17.56
CA SER A 112 5.42 -13.28 -17.80
C SER A 112 6.25 -13.44 -16.51
N ARG A 113 5.62 -13.52 -15.33
CA ARG A 113 6.33 -13.57 -14.04
C ARG A 113 6.57 -14.98 -13.51
N VAL A 114 5.76 -15.94 -13.94
CA VAL A 114 5.87 -17.35 -13.50
C VAL A 114 6.22 -18.24 -14.68
N VAL A 115 7.35 -18.92 -14.59
CA VAL A 115 7.83 -19.87 -15.60
C VAL A 115 7.75 -21.29 -15.08
N LYS A 116 7.14 -22.16 -15.87
CA LYS A 116 6.98 -23.58 -15.61
C LYS A 116 7.98 -24.39 -16.44
N ILE A 117 8.65 -25.34 -15.79
CA ILE A 117 9.45 -26.38 -16.45
C ILE A 117 8.89 -27.74 -16.03
N GLU A 118 8.51 -28.55 -17.00
CA GLU A 118 8.04 -29.92 -16.80
C GLU A 118 9.24 -30.88 -16.77
N LEU A 119 9.33 -31.71 -15.74
CA LEU A 119 10.43 -32.66 -15.56
C LEU A 119 10.14 -34.00 -16.24
N THR A 120 11.17 -34.56 -16.85
CA THR A 120 11.20 -35.98 -17.21
C THR A 120 11.33 -36.85 -15.96
N ASP A 121 10.95 -38.12 -16.06
CA ASP A 121 11.03 -39.02 -14.90
C ASP A 121 12.48 -39.17 -14.38
N LYS A 122 13.49 -39.11 -15.27
CA LYS A 122 14.92 -39.13 -14.90
C LYS A 122 15.37 -37.87 -14.18
N GLU A 123 14.85 -36.71 -14.56
CA GLU A 123 15.14 -35.46 -13.86
C GLU A 123 14.45 -35.42 -12.50
N ALA A 124 13.22 -35.93 -12.41
CA ALA A 124 12.48 -36.04 -11.17
C ALA A 124 13.18 -36.94 -10.14
N GLU A 125 13.90 -37.98 -10.57
CA GLU A 125 14.71 -38.85 -9.70
C GLU A 125 15.86 -38.11 -8.98
N ARG A 126 16.24 -36.91 -9.44
CA ARG A 126 17.28 -36.08 -8.80
C ARG A 126 16.78 -35.32 -7.59
N PHE A 127 15.47 -35.31 -7.38
CA PHE A 127 14.81 -34.64 -6.29
C PHE A 127 14.13 -35.65 -5.38
N THR A 128 14.09 -35.31 -4.10
CA THR A 128 13.33 -36.03 -3.08
C THR A 128 12.24 -35.13 -2.54
N THR A 129 11.11 -35.70 -2.18
CA THR A 129 10.04 -34.98 -1.48
C THR A 129 9.93 -35.55 -0.08
N ASP A 130 10.17 -34.73 0.95
CA ASP A 130 9.97 -35.08 2.36
C ASP A 130 9.09 -33.99 2.96
N ASP A 131 7.94 -34.36 3.56
CA ASP A 131 6.93 -33.43 4.06
C ASP A 131 6.62 -32.25 3.12
N ASP A 132 6.36 -32.54 1.83
CA ASP A 132 6.04 -31.55 0.78
C ASP A 132 7.12 -30.49 0.51
N VAL A 133 8.35 -30.75 0.96
CA VAL A 133 9.56 -29.96 0.68
C VAL A 133 10.44 -30.70 -0.32
N LEU A 134 10.94 -29.97 -1.32
CA LEU A 134 11.90 -30.48 -2.29
C LEU A 134 13.30 -30.50 -1.68
N GLY A 135 13.89 -31.68 -1.62
CA GLY A 135 15.31 -31.91 -1.37
C GLY A 135 16.04 -32.44 -2.61
N GLY A 136 17.34 -32.66 -2.48
CA GLY A 136 18.19 -33.18 -3.54
C GLY A 136 19.09 -32.11 -4.15
N ASP A 137 19.14 -32.07 -5.48
CA ASP A 137 19.98 -31.12 -6.22
C ASP A 137 19.43 -29.67 -6.17
N ASP A 138 20.32 -28.69 -6.23
CA ASP A 138 19.98 -27.26 -6.27
C ASP A 138 19.54 -26.84 -7.69
N LEU A 139 18.97 -25.63 -7.82
CA LEU A 139 18.61 -25.04 -9.11
C LEU A 139 19.53 -23.86 -9.43
N PHE A 140 19.90 -23.68 -10.69
CA PHE A 140 20.67 -22.53 -11.17
C PHE A 140 19.96 -21.86 -12.34
N VAL A 141 19.82 -20.54 -12.27
CA VAL A 141 19.12 -19.71 -13.26
C VAL A 141 20.01 -18.53 -13.64
N GLU A 142 20.09 -18.16 -14.91
CA GLU A 142 20.92 -17.04 -15.37
C GLU A 142 20.35 -16.35 -16.61
N LYS A 143 20.81 -15.13 -16.90
CA LYS A 143 20.56 -14.41 -18.17
C LYS A 143 19.08 -14.16 -18.52
N ILE A 144 18.17 -14.32 -17.57
CA ILE A 144 16.78 -13.90 -17.74
C ILE A 144 16.71 -12.39 -17.73
N GLN A 145 16.06 -11.81 -18.73
CA GLN A 145 15.95 -10.39 -18.94
C GLN A 145 14.54 -9.89 -18.64
N ASP A 146 14.45 -8.75 -17.96
CA ASP A 146 13.20 -7.99 -17.84
C ASP A 146 12.79 -7.31 -19.17
N LYS A 147 11.66 -6.59 -19.12
CA LYS A 147 11.18 -5.77 -20.25
C LYS A 147 12.05 -4.55 -20.57
N ALA A 148 12.88 -4.08 -19.63
CA ALA A 148 13.74 -2.91 -19.79
C ALA A 148 15.10 -3.23 -20.44
N GLY A 149 15.49 -4.50 -20.55
CA GLY A 149 16.80 -4.89 -21.09
C GLY A 149 17.78 -5.43 -20.05
N ASN A 150 17.43 -5.43 -18.76
CA ASN A 150 18.33 -5.83 -17.70
C ASN A 150 18.31 -7.35 -17.54
N ALA A 151 19.46 -7.99 -17.73
CA ALA A 151 19.62 -9.43 -17.56
C ALA A 151 20.15 -9.77 -16.17
N MET A 152 19.52 -10.77 -15.52
CA MET A 152 19.96 -11.28 -14.24
C MET A 152 21.31 -11.97 -14.32
N ALA A 153 22.11 -11.80 -13.27
CA ALA A 153 23.29 -12.61 -13.05
C ALA A 153 22.90 -14.07 -12.75
N GLY A 154 23.89 -14.97 -12.74
CA GLY A 154 23.67 -16.34 -12.32
C GLY A 154 23.25 -16.41 -10.86
N GLN A 155 22.08 -17.00 -10.60
CA GLN A 155 21.51 -17.22 -9.28
C GLN A 155 21.40 -18.71 -9.01
N ILE A 156 21.93 -19.13 -7.86
CA ILE A 156 21.66 -20.47 -7.32
C ILE A 156 20.49 -20.35 -6.36
N TYR A 157 19.44 -21.15 -6.57
CA TYR A 157 18.32 -21.23 -5.66
C TYR A 157 18.51 -22.42 -4.72
N LYS A 158 18.77 -22.11 -3.44
CA LYS A 158 19.00 -23.08 -2.34
C LYS A 158 17.98 -22.99 -1.21
N LYS A 159 16.96 -22.13 -1.36
CA LYS A 159 15.92 -21.99 -0.34
C LYS A 159 15.05 -23.24 -0.35
N GLU A 160 14.31 -23.42 0.74
CA GLU A 160 13.23 -24.39 0.81
C GLU A 160 12.26 -24.18 -0.37
N ILE A 161 12.04 -25.23 -1.15
CA ILE A 161 11.10 -25.25 -2.28
C ILE A 161 9.92 -26.08 -1.79
N LYS A 162 8.76 -25.43 -1.66
CA LYS A 162 7.53 -26.07 -1.18
C LYS A 162 6.64 -26.52 -2.33
N ALA A 163 5.78 -27.50 -2.05
CA ALA A 163 4.74 -27.91 -2.97
C ALA A 163 3.79 -26.74 -3.26
N THR A 164 3.22 -26.71 -4.48
CA THR A 164 2.24 -25.69 -4.86
C THR A 164 0.96 -25.77 -4.04
N ASP A 165 0.65 -26.94 -3.48
CA ASP A 165 -0.58 -27.17 -2.70
C ASP A 165 -0.52 -26.51 -1.30
N ASP A 166 0.69 -26.29 -0.77
CA ASP A 166 0.94 -25.56 0.48
C ASP A 166 1.14 -24.06 0.27
N ASP A 167 0.96 -23.59 -0.96
CA ASP A 167 1.25 -22.22 -1.36
C ASP A 167 0.05 -21.29 -1.19
N ALA A 168 -0.59 -21.33 -0.02
CA ALA A 168 -1.78 -20.53 0.25
C ALA A 168 -1.42 -19.03 0.35
N PRO A 169 -2.07 -18.15 -0.42
CA PRO A 169 -1.91 -16.72 -0.25
C PRO A 169 -2.35 -16.25 1.13
N ILE A 170 -1.66 -15.28 1.69
CA ILE A 170 -2.00 -14.63 2.95
C ILE A 170 -2.19 -13.13 2.74
N VAL A 171 -2.87 -12.48 3.68
CA VAL A 171 -2.95 -11.02 3.71
C VAL A 171 -1.60 -10.48 4.17
N GLU A 172 -0.96 -9.66 3.33
CA GLU A 172 0.32 -9.03 3.61
C GLU A 172 0.13 -7.68 4.34
N SER A 173 -0.87 -6.88 3.93
CA SER A 173 -1.18 -5.61 4.58
C SER A 173 -2.63 -5.19 4.38
N ILE A 174 -3.13 -4.38 5.33
CA ILE A 174 -4.40 -3.68 5.22
C ILE A 174 -4.17 -2.21 5.55
N GLU A 175 -4.66 -1.31 4.70
CA GLU A 175 -4.52 0.14 4.87
C GLU A 175 -5.87 0.83 4.76
N ALA A 176 -6.21 1.66 5.75
CA ALA A 176 -7.33 2.59 5.65
C ALA A 176 -6.85 3.86 4.94
N THR A 177 -7.26 4.06 3.69
CA THR A 177 -6.71 5.14 2.82
C THR A 177 -7.67 6.33 2.65
N ALA A 178 -8.91 6.17 3.11
CA ALA A 178 -9.90 7.22 3.24
C ALA A 178 -10.95 6.78 4.26
N LYS A 179 -11.78 7.71 4.72
CA LYS A 179 -12.89 7.42 5.65
C LYS A 179 -13.88 6.36 5.14
N ASP A 180 -13.87 6.02 3.85
CA ASP A 180 -14.73 5.01 3.24
C ASP A 180 -13.96 3.89 2.50
N LYS A 181 -12.63 3.79 2.66
CA LYS A 181 -11.80 2.88 1.86
C LYS A 181 -10.80 2.06 2.66
N LEU A 182 -10.78 0.76 2.36
CA LEU A 182 -9.76 -0.19 2.79
C LEU A 182 -9.02 -0.74 1.57
N VAL A 183 -7.70 -0.84 1.68
CA VAL A 183 -6.83 -1.45 0.67
C VAL A 183 -6.19 -2.68 1.30
N ILE A 184 -6.45 -3.85 0.74
CA ILE A 184 -5.93 -5.14 1.18
C ILE A 184 -4.91 -5.63 0.16
N THR A 185 -3.69 -5.89 0.59
CA THR A 185 -2.64 -6.50 -0.24
C THR A 185 -2.47 -7.96 0.18
N PHE A 186 -2.53 -8.87 -0.78
CA PHE A 186 -2.16 -10.28 -0.58
C PHE A 186 -0.70 -10.49 -0.97
N ASP A 187 0.00 -11.43 -0.35
CA ASP A 187 1.42 -11.72 -0.62
C ASP A 187 1.68 -12.36 -2.01
N GLN A 188 0.62 -12.62 -2.79
CA GLN A 188 0.66 -13.29 -4.07
C GLN A 188 -0.42 -12.78 -5.03
N ARG A 189 -0.30 -13.16 -6.31
CA ARG A 189 -1.34 -12.94 -7.31
C ARG A 189 -2.50 -13.92 -7.16
N LEU A 190 -3.72 -13.38 -7.14
CA LEU A 190 -4.96 -14.16 -7.11
C LEU A 190 -5.63 -14.24 -8.49
N VAL A 191 -6.19 -15.41 -8.81
CA VAL A 191 -6.95 -15.71 -10.03
C VAL A 191 -8.45 -15.52 -9.83
N GLY A 192 -8.85 -14.31 -9.44
CA GLY A 192 -10.26 -13.89 -9.33
C GLY A 192 -10.60 -12.64 -10.14
N GLY A 193 -9.59 -11.81 -10.44
CA GLY A 193 -9.80 -10.51 -11.07
C GLY A 193 -10.90 -9.72 -10.37
N ASN A 194 -11.80 -9.10 -11.14
CA ASN A 194 -12.93 -8.34 -10.61
C ASN A 194 -14.18 -9.20 -10.27
N ASN A 195 -14.10 -10.53 -10.35
CA ASN A 195 -15.26 -11.41 -10.11
C ASN A 195 -15.36 -11.87 -8.64
N ILE A 196 -14.69 -11.18 -7.72
CA ILE A 196 -14.72 -11.50 -6.30
C ILE A 196 -16.08 -11.05 -5.72
N PRO A 197 -16.87 -11.95 -5.11
CA PRO A 197 -18.10 -11.58 -4.41
C PRO A 197 -17.85 -10.59 -3.30
N LYS A 198 -18.78 -9.65 -3.14
CA LYS A 198 -18.68 -8.61 -2.11
C LYS A 198 -18.73 -9.16 -0.69
N ASP A 199 -19.53 -10.20 -0.51
CA ASP A 199 -19.85 -10.75 0.80
C ASP A 199 -18.69 -11.56 1.42
N ILE A 200 -17.60 -11.76 0.67
CA ILE A 200 -16.34 -12.32 1.21
C ILE A 200 -15.66 -11.34 2.16
N PHE A 201 -15.90 -10.04 1.99
CA PHE A 201 -15.33 -9.00 2.82
C PHE A 201 -16.42 -8.39 3.69
N GLU A 202 -16.43 -8.75 4.96
CA GLU A 202 -17.30 -8.15 5.96
C GLU A 202 -16.51 -7.09 6.73
N VAL A 203 -16.96 -5.84 6.67
CA VAL A 203 -16.32 -4.72 7.37
C VAL A 203 -17.23 -4.24 8.48
N SER A 204 -16.80 -4.37 9.73
CA SER A 204 -17.50 -3.82 10.90
C SER A 204 -16.86 -2.51 11.33
N ILE A 205 -17.70 -1.55 11.72
CA ILE A 205 -17.28 -0.20 12.13
C ILE A 205 -17.85 0.07 13.53
N GLY A 206 -16.98 0.27 14.52
CA GLY A 206 -17.25 0.88 15.83
C GLY A 206 -18.59 0.52 16.50
N GLY A 207 -18.75 -0.70 17.02
CA GLY A 207 -19.90 -1.06 17.85
C GLY A 207 -21.26 -1.13 17.12
N ASP A 208 -21.29 -0.92 15.82
CA ASP A 208 -22.50 -1.12 15.01
C ASP A 208 -22.87 -2.60 14.95
N GLU A 209 -24.16 -2.91 15.15
CA GLU A 209 -24.66 -4.30 15.08
C GLU A 209 -24.59 -4.92 13.68
N ALA A 210 -24.65 -4.09 12.63
CA ALA A 210 -24.65 -4.52 11.24
C ALA A 210 -23.33 -4.15 10.54
N PRO A 211 -22.73 -5.05 9.74
CA PRO A 211 -21.58 -4.72 8.93
C PRO A 211 -21.84 -3.56 7.95
N ALA A 212 -20.78 -2.83 7.62
CA ALA A 212 -20.78 -1.86 6.53
C ALA A 212 -21.06 -2.57 5.21
N LYS A 213 -21.92 -1.95 4.39
CA LYS A 213 -22.20 -2.42 3.05
C LYS A 213 -21.03 -2.09 2.13
N ASN A 214 -20.53 -3.09 1.42
CA ASN A 214 -19.53 -2.92 0.38
C ASN A 214 -20.16 -2.34 -0.92
N ASN A 215 -19.93 -1.06 -1.16
CA ASN A 215 -20.42 -0.33 -2.33
C ASN A 215 -19.69 -0.75 -3.61
N SER A 216 -18.38 -0.96 -3.56
CA SER A 216 -17.59 -1.43 -4.70
C SER A 216 -16.30 -2.12 -4.27
N ILE A 217 -15.89 -3.09 -5.09
CA ILE A 217 -14.58 -3.73 -5.05
C ILE A 217 -13.85 -3.41 -6.34
N SER A 218 -12.58 -3.00 -6.24
CA SER A 218 -11.67 -2.96 -7.37
C SER A 218 -10.45 -3.81 -7.08
N VAL A 219 -10.00 -4.57 -8.07
CA VAL A 219 -8.82 -5.43 -7.94
C VAL A 219 -7.75 -4.93 -8.89
N SER A 220 -6.53 -4.82 -8.37
CA SER A 220 -5.34 -4.43 -9.10
C SER A 220 -4.17 -5.33 -8.74
N VAL A 221 -3.02 -5.08 -9.36
CA VAL A 221 -1.77 -5.78 -9.09
C VAL A 221 -0.70 -4.72 -8.81
N ASN A 222 0.01 -4.85 -7.69
CA ASN A 222 1.09 -3.90 -7.36
C ASN A 222 2.35 -4.17 -8.21
N ASP A 223 3.38 -3.34 -8.03
CA ASP A 223 4.64 -3.47 -8.79
C ASP A 223 5.35 -4.83 -8.51
N ASP A 224 5.11 -5.45 -7.35
CA ASP A 224 5.66 -6.76 -6.98
C ASP A 224 4.86 -7.93 -7.58
N GLY A 225 3.76 -7.66 -8.30
CA GLY A 225 2.92 -8.69 -8.91
C GLY A 225 1.84 -9.25 -7.98
N ASN A 226 1.70 -8.70 -6.78
CA ASN A 226 0.76 -9.11 -5.75
C ASN A 226 -0.62 -8.49 -5.94
N THR A 227 -1.67 -9.23 -5.56
CA THR A 227 -3.04 -8.74 -5.69
C THR A 227 -3.37 -7.69 -4.63
N VAL A 228 -3.91 -6.56 -5.08
CA VAL A 228 -4.41 -5.48 -4.23
C VAL A 228 -5.90 -5.32 -4.44
N VAL A 229 -6.67 -5.48 -3.39
CA VAL A 229 -8.12 -5.32 -3.36
C VAL A 229 -8.46 -4.02 -2.65
N THR A 230 -9.19 -3.12 -3.31
CA THR A 230 -9.71 -1.91 -2.68
C THR A 230 -11.21 -2.06 -2.48
N LEU A 231 -11.64 -1.90 -1.24
CA LEU A 231 -13.05 -1.86 -0.85
C LEU A 231 -13.47 -0.40 -0.69
N THR A 232 -14.67 -0.08 -1.15
CA THR A 232 -15.37 1.17 -0.79
C THR A 232 -16.64 0.82 -0.05
N ILE A 233 -16.78 1.30 1.18
CA ILE A 233 -17.90 0.97 2.07
C ILE A 233 -18.85 2.16 2.23
N ASN A 234 -19.99 1.95 2.90
CA ASN A 234 -21.01 3.00 3.13
C ASN A 234 -21.00 3.58 4.55
N LYS A 235 -19.96 3.31 5.33
CA LYS A 235 -19.78 3.77 6.72
C LYS A 235 -18.44 4.50 6.84
N ASN A 236 -18.29 5.29 7.90
CA ASN A 236 -17.09 6.08 8.14
C ASN A 236 -16.11 5.37 9.08
N ILE A 237 -14.90 5.17 8.58
CA ILE A 237 -13.71 4.80 9.34
C ILE A 237 -13.23 6.06 10.08
N ASN A 238 -12.86 5.90 11.36
CA ASN A 238 -12.21 6.97 12.12
C ASN A 238 -10.91 7.36 11.42
N ALA A 239 -10.47 8.62 11.57
CA ALA A 239 -9.25 9.07 10.92
C ALA A 239 -8.04 8.21 11.32
N ASP A 240 -7.94 7.83 12.61
CA ASP A 240 -6.92 6.90 13.13
C ASP A 240 -7.14 5.40 12.81
N ALA A 241 -8.14 5.06 12.00
CA ALA A 241 -8.56 3.70 11.65
C ALA A 241 -8.95 2.76 12.82
N SER A 242 -9.00 3.26 14.05
CA SER A 242 -9.13 2.45 15.28
C SER A 242 -10.45 1.68 15.41
N ASN A 243 -11.48 2.08 14.66
CA ASN A 243 -12.82 1.53 14.75
C ASN A 243 -13.12 0.42 13.74
N VAL A 244 -12.14 -0.05 12.96
CA VAL A 244 -12.36 -1.00 11.88
C VAL A 244 -12.05 -2.43 12.30
N ILE A 245 -12.95 -3.34 11.93
CA ILE A 245 -12.68 -4.77 11.91
C ILE A 245 -13.01 -5.29 10.51
N LEU A 246 -12.07 -6.01 9.88
CA LEU A 246 -12.28 -6.68 8.59
C LEU A 246 -12.30 -8.19 8.81
N VAL A 247 -13.32 -8.87 8.30
CA VAL A 247 -13.36 -10.33 8.18
C VAL A 247 -13.30 -10.70 6.71
N ILE A 248 -12.41 -11.63 6.38
CA ILE A 248 -12.28 -12.24 5.05
C ILE A 248 -12.73 -13.70 5.15
N GLU A 249 -13.90 -14.01 4.60
CA GLU A 249 -14.48 -15.36 4.59
C GLU A 249 -14.21 -16.06 3.25
N ASN A 250 -13.17 -16.90 3.21
CA ASN A 250 -12.77 -17.65 2.01
C ASN A 250 -12.67 -19.17 2.25
N ASP A 251 -13.43 -19.68 3.20
CA ASP A 251 -13.46 -21.08 3.63
C ASP A 251 -14.73 -21.84 3.21
N GLY A 252 -15.70 -21.17 2.58
CA GLY A 252 -16.92 -21.78 2.04
C GLY A 252 -16.70 -22.79 0.89
N GLU A 253 -17.80 -23.40 0.41
CA GLU A 253 -17.76 -24.39 -0.68
C GLU A 253 -17.17 -23.80 -1.97
N GLU A 254 -17.54 -22.57 -2.31
CA GLU A 254 -16.92 -21.80 -3.37
C GLU A 254 -15.85 -20.87 -2.81
N LYS A 255 -14.58 -21.27 -2.95
CA LYS A 255 -13.43 -20.42 -2.61
C LYS A 255 -13.08 -19.53 -3.81
N TYR A 256 -13.25 -18.22 -3.66
CA TYR A 256 -13.06 -17.26 -4.77
C TYR A 256 -11.67 -16.63 -4.79
N LEU A 257 -11.06 -16.44 -3.61
CA LEU A 257 -9.69 -15.94 -3.49
C LEU A 257 -8.75 -17.14 -3.60
N LYS A 258 -8.12 -17.32 -4.76
CA LYS A 258 -7.20 -18.44 -5.04
C LYS A 258 -5.97 -17.96 -5.78
N ASN A 259 -4.83 -18.60 -5.60
CA ASN A 259 -3.64 -18.39 -6.43
C ASN A 259 -3.76 -19.08 -7.80
N THR A 260 -2.74 -18.95 -8.64
CA THR A 260 -2.68 -19.57 -9.98
C THR A 260 -2.76 -21.12 -9.99
N PHE A 261 -2.52 -21.76 -8.85
CA PHE A 261 -2.63 -23.22 -8.69
C PHE A 261 -3.98 -23.66 -8.14
N GLY A 262 -4.87 -22.71 -7.82
CA GLY A 262 -6.18 -22.99 -7.24
C GLY A 262 -6.17 -23.14 -5.72
N VAL A 263 -5.05 -22.90 -5.05
CA VAL A 263 -4.95 -22.91 -3.59
C VAL A 263 -5.63 -21.66 -3.03
N PRO A 264 -6.58 -21.82 -2.09
CA PRO A 264 -7.32 -20.70 -1.56
C PRO A 264 -6.47 -19.83 -0.64
N ALA A 265 -6.70 -18.53 -0.69
CA ALA A 265 -6.14 -17.58 0.26
C ALA A 265 -6.67 -17.86 1.68
N VAL A 266 -5.82 -17.68 2.68
CA VAL A 266 -6.17 -17.78 4.08
C VAL A 266 -7.02 -16.57 4.45
N GLY A 267 -8.26 -16.84 4.87
CA GLY A 267 -9.17 -15.84 5.44
C GLY A 267 -8.82 -15.53 6.90
N GLY A 268 -9.55 -14.61 7.52
CA GLY A 268 -9.31 -14.25 8.91
C GLY A 268 -10.03 -12.99 9.35
N THR A 269 -9.83 -12.63 10.61
CA THR A 269 -10.31 -11.38 11.22
C THR A 269 -9.12 -10.46 11.49
N PHE A 270 -9.26 -9.20 11.11
CA PHE A 270 -8.25 -8.16 11.22
C PHE A 270 -8.81 -6.94 11.98
N PRO A 271 -7.99 -6.26 12.81
CA PRO A 271 -6.56 -6.52 13.04
C PRO A 271 -6.30 -7.86 13.75
N SER A 272 -5.12 -8.41 13.55
CA SER A 272 -4.62 -9.68 14.12
C SER A 272 -3.23 -9.48 14.74
N GLU A 273 -2.64 -10.53 15.32
CA GLU A 273 -1.28 -10.45 15.89
C GLU A 273 -0.20 -10.14 14.83
N GLU A 274 -0.40 -10.57 13.58
CA GLU A 274 0.59 -10.43 12.50
C GLU A 274 0.30 -9.25 11.56
N VAL A 275 -0.97 -8.87 11.43
CA VAL A 275 -1.43 -7.86 10.46
C VAL A 275 -2.40 -6.91 11.15
N ASP A 276 -1.98 -5.65 11.25
CA ASP A 276 -2.80 -4.53 11.71
C ASP A 276 -3.49 -3.81 10.53
N ILE A 277 -4.42 -2.91 10.84
CA ILE A 277 -5.00 -1.99 9.87
C ILE A 277 -4.23 -0.67 9.97
N ALA A 278 -3.33 -0.45 9.02
CA ALA A 278 -2.51 0.75 9.01
C ALA A 278 -3.35 1.98 8.65
N ASP A 279 -3.23 3.01 9.47
CA ASP A 279 -3.77 4.32 9.17
C ASP A 279 -2.96 5.02 8.05
N LYS A 280 -3.69 5.37 6.98
CA LYS A 280 -3.26 6.18 5.84
C LYS A 280 -4.30 7.27 5.51
N ILE A 281 -5.22 7.56 6.42
CA ILE A 281 -6.21 8.60 6.25
C ILE A 281 -5.52 9.92 6.62
N ALA A 282 -5.58 10.91 5.74
CA ALA A 282 -5.09 12.23 6.10
C ALA A 282 -6.03 12.85 7.14
N PRO A 283 -5.49 13.58 8.15
CA PRO A 283 -6.32 14.29 9.10
C PRO A 283 -7.19 15.31 8.37
N SER A 284 -8.31 15.69 8.96
CA SER A 284 -9.19 16.72 8.41
C SER A 284 -9.71 17.64 9.50
N ILE A 285 -9.91 18.92 9.16
CA ILE A 285 -10.53 19.86 10.08
C ILE A 285 -12.00 19.45 10.24
N GLU A 286 -12.43 19.31 11.48
CA GLU A 286 -13.80 18.96 11.83
C GLU A 286 -14.78 20.00 11.31
N LYS A 287 -16.01 19.57 11.12
CA LYS A 287 -17.12 20.45 10.74
C LYS A 287 -17.99 20.72 11.96
N ILE A 288 -18.45 21.97 12.11
CA ILE A 288 -19.35 22.34 13.19
C ILE A 288 -20.63 21.48 13.10
N ILE A 289 -21.05 20.95 14.23
CA ILE A 289 -22.33 20.26 14.40
C ILE A 289 -23.35 21.30 14.88
N ALA A 290 -24.42 21.49 14.11
CA ALA A 290 -25.52 22.39 14.50
C ALA A 290 -26.27 21.85 15.72
N GLU A 291 -27.04 22.70 16.40
CA GLU A 291 -27.84 22.32 17.58
C GLU A 291 -28.81 21.16 17.32
N ASP A 292 -29.23 20.97 16.06
CA ASP A 292 -30.11 19.86 15.64
C ASP A 292 -29.37 18.55 15.36
N GLY A 293 -28.06 18.51 15.64
CA GLY A 293 -27.18 17.35 15.45
C GLY A 293 -26.70 17.14 14.01
N LYS A 294 -27.02 18.04 13.07
CA LYS A 294 -26.53 17.92 11.69
C LYS A 294 -25.14 18.54 11.53
N VAL A 295 -24.28 17.83 10.83
CA VAL A 295 -22.97 18.34 10.38
C VAL A 295 -23.18 19.46 9.36
N THR A 296 -22.55 20.61 9.58
CA THR A 296 -22.60 21.77 8.68
C THR A 296 -21.48 21.72 7.63
N ASP A 297 -21.45 22.68 6.71
CA ASP A 297 -20.30 22.90 5.81
C ASP A 297 -19.27 23.89 6.37
N VAL A 298 -19.45 24.32 7.62
CA VAL A 298 -18.54 25.24 8.31
C VAL A 298 -17.50 24.42 9.06
N LEU A 299 -16.22 24.78 8.89
CA LEU A 299 -15.12 24.15 9.62
C LEU A 299 -15.11 24.63 11.07
N ASP A 300 -14.76 23.75 12.01
CA ASP A 300 -14.64 24.08 13.43
C ASP A 300 -13.32 24.83 13.68
N ILE A 301 -13.38 26.13 13.37
CA ILE A 301 -12.33 27.10 13.61
C ILE A 301 -12.93 28.23 14.42
N LYS A 302 -12.42 28.46 15.63
CA LYS A 302 -12.98 29.43 16.58
C LYS A 302 -12.03 30.61 16.76
N ALA A 303 -12.57 31.81 16.62
CA ALA A 303 -11.89 33.07 16.89
C ALA A 303 -12.82 33.97 17.70
N THR A 304 -12.33 34.57 18.78
CA THR A 304 -13.16 35.40 19.67
C THR A 304 -12.57 36.80 19.79
N VAL A 305 -13.41 37.84 19.77
CA VAL A 305 -12.99 39.23 20.04
C VAL A 305 -12.24 39.29 21.37
N GLY A 306 -11.14 40.06 21.44
CA GLY A 306 -10.34 40.18 22.66
C GLY A 306 -9.48 38.96 23.00
N SER A 307 -9.60 37.84 22.28
CA SER A 307 -8.69 36.70 22.40
C SER A 307 -7.46 36.87 21.52
N ARG A 308 -6.32 36.31 21.94
CA ARG A 308 -5.12 36.15 21.10
C ARG A 308 -5.07 34.79 20.42
N GLU A 309 -6.01 33.91 20.71
CA GLU A 309 -5.99 32.51 20.28
C GLU A 309 -7.09 32.26 19.25
N ILE A 310 -6.72 31.51 18.22
CA ILE A 310 -7.65 30.91 17.27
C ILE A 310 -7.43 29.41 17.37
N THR A 311 -8.49 28.63 17.57
CA THR A 311 -8.40 27.16 17.63
C THR A 311 -8.92 26.54 16.34
N VAL A 312 -8.29 25.47 15.88
CA VAL A 312 -8.69 24.65 14.74
C VAL A 312 -8.85 23.22 15.25
N GLU A 313 -10.05 22.66 15.16
CA GLU A 313 -10.30 21.28 15.60
C GLU A 313 -10.11 20.31 14.44
N PHE A 314 -9.28 19.29 14.64
CA PHE A 314 -9.10 18.17 13.71
C PHE A 314 -9.85 16.93 14.20
N ASP A 315 -10.07 15.98 13.30
CA ASP A 315 -10.72 14.70 13.59
C ASP A 315 -9.80 13.65 14.25
N GLU A 316 -8.53 14.00 14.42
CA GLU A 316 -7.51 13.21 15.11
C GLU A 316 -6.37 14.10 15.64
N GLY A 317 -5.46 13.50 16.41
CA GLY A 317 -4.32 14.19 17.01
C GLY A 317 -3.33 14.72 15.96
N ILE A 318 -2.94 15.98 16.11
CA ILE A 318 -1.95 16.63 15.23
C ILE A 318 -0.59 16.65 15.89
N LYS A 319 0.41 16.16 15.18
CA LYS A 319 1.79 16.10 15.65
C LYS A 319 2.37 17.50 15.77
N ASN A 320 2.66 17.92 16.99
CA ASN A 320 3.10 19.28 17.32
C ASN A 320 4.42 19.65 16.63
N THR A 321 5.28 18.68 16.36
CA THR A 321 6.55 18.89 15.63
C THR A 321 6.37 19.20 14.14
N SER A 322 5.17 18.98 13.58
CA SER A 322 4.83 19.42 12.22
C SER A 322 4.42 20.90 12.17
N LEU A 323 4.19 21.54 13.33
CA LEU A 323 3.68 22.90 13.45
C LEU A 323 4.80 23.93 13.63
N SER A 324 4.57 25.14 13.09
CA SER A 324 5.41 26.31 13.30
C SER A 324 4.58 27.59 13.16
N SER A 325 5.15 28.74 13.55
CA SER A 325 4.54 30.06 13.32
C SER A 325 4.29 30.39 11.84
N ARG A 326 4.78 29.56 10.91
CA ARG A 326 4.57 29.69 9.46
C ARG A 326 3.49 28.76 8.92
N THR A 327 3.00 27.80 9.72
CA THR A 327 1.98 26.84 9.28
C THR A 327 0.72 27.55 8.81
N PHE A 328 0.30 28.59 9.56
CA PHE A 328 -0.86 29.41 9.24
C PHE A 328 -0.50 30.89 9.10
N SER A 329 -1.27 31.61 8.28
CA SER A 329 -1.31 33.06 8.18
C SER A 329 -2.73 33.54 8.44
N VAL A 330 -2.86 34.62 9.20
CA VAL A 330 -4.15 35.28 9.47
C VAL A 330 -4.08 36.71 8.96
N ASN A 331 -4.96 37.09 8.03
CA ASN A 331 -4.95 38.44 7.46
C ASN A 331 -5.04 39.50 8.57
N ASP A 332 -4.22 40.56 8.45
CA ASP A 332 -4.11 41.67 9.41
C ASP A 332 -3.50 41.33 10.79
N TYR A 333 -3.08 40.09 11.02
CA TYR A 333 -2.42 39.65 12.25
C TYR A 333 -1.05 39.01 11.98
N THR A 334 -0.18 39.05 12.99
CA THR A 334 1.08 38.30 12.98
C THR A 334 0.93 37.11 13.93
N VAL A 335 1.17 35.91 13.39
CA VAL A 335 1.18 34.65 14.15
C VAL A 335 2.48 34.56 14.94
N GLU A 336 2.36 34.37 16.24
CA GLU A 336 3.47 34.18 17.18
C GLU A 336 3.90 32.71 17.23
N SER A 337 2.93 31.81 17.38
CA SER A 337 3.14 30.36 17.47
C SER A 337 1.91 29.59 16.98
N VAL A 338 2.13 28.33 16.62
CA VAL A 338 1.09 27.35 16.33
C VAL A 338 1.48 26.08 17.08
N SER A 339 0.55 25.48 17.84
CA SER A 339 0.83 24.27 18.63
C SER A 339 -0.43 23.44 18.84
N SER A 340 -0.28 22.12 18.93
CA SER A 340 -1.31 21.17 19.36
C SER A 340 -1.13 20.72 20.83
N GLY A 341 -0.34 21.45 21.61
CA GLY A 341 -0.01 21.08 23.00
C GLY A 341 1.10 20.04 23.11
N GLU A 342 1.34 19.54 24.33
CA GLU A 342 2.40 18.56 24.62
C GLU A 342 2.02 17.11 24.24
N ASP A 343 0.72 16.82 24.12
CA ASP A 343 0.18 15.47 23.90
C ASP A 343 -0.31 15.24 22.46
N ASP A 344 0.13 16.06 21.49
CA ASP A 344 -0.31 15.99 20.08
C ASP A 344 -1.85 15.97 19.94
N SER A 345 -2.52 16.99 20.51
CA SER A 345 -3.98 17.12 20.54
C SER A 345 -4.61 17.29 19.16
N SER A 346 -5.90 16.95 19.05
CA SER A 346 -6.74 17.28 17.89
C SER A 346 -7.01 18.78 17.76
N THR A 347 -6.90 19.54 18.85
CA THR A 347 -7.03 20.99 18.82
C THR A 347 -5.69 21.65 18.52
N VAL A 348 -5.60 22.36 17.39
CA VAL A 348 -4.45 23.21 17.05
C VAL A 348 -4.74 24.66 17.42
N THR A 349 -3.90 25.25 18.28
CA THR A 349 -3.99 26.65 18.71
C THR A 349 -3.01 27.52 17.93
N ILE A 350 -3.54 28.55 17.27
CA ILE A 350 -2.79 29.62 16.61
C ILE A 350 -2.78 30.83 17.56
N THR A 351 -1.60 31.18 18.08
CA THR A 351 -1.42 32.33 18.96
C THR A 351 -1.00 33.55 18.16
N LEU A 352 -1.71 34.67 18.32
CA LEU A 352 -1.45 35.94 17.69
C LEU A 352 -0.66 36.88 18.61
N THR A 353 0.14 37.75 18.00
CA THR A 353 0.88 38.82 18.70
C THR A 353 -0.01 39.90 19.32
N LYS A 354 -1.27 40.01 18.89
CA LYS A 354 -2.27 40.97 19.39
C LYS A 354 -3.66 40.34 19.38
N GLU A 355 -4.54 40.85 20.23
CA GLU A 355 -5.92 40.40 20.33
C GLU A 355 -6.71 40.62 19.04
N VAL A 356 -7.63 39.70 18.75
CA VAL A 356 -8.59 39.79 17.64
C VAL A 356 -9.52 40.97 17.91
N LYS A 357 -9.61 41.87 16.92
CA LYS A 357 -10.46 43.06 16.98
C LYS A 357 -11.92 42.69 16.80
N ASP A 358 -12.80 43.61 17.20
CA ASP A 358 -14.23 43.57 16.89
C ASP A 358 -14.46 43.75 15.37
N VAL A 359 -14.44 42.63 14.65
CA VAL A 359 -14.72 42.49 13.22
C VAL A 359 -15.58 41.25 13.04
N ASN A 360 -16.37 41.18 11.97
CA ASN A 360 -17.25 40.02 11.77
C ASN A 360 -16.48 38.75 11.39
N THR A 361 -15.39 38.88 10.62
CA THR A 361 -14.66 37.73 10.07
C THR A 361 -13.17 38.00 9.97
N ILE A 362 -12.38 36.94 9.99
CA ILE A 362 -10.96 36.92 9.63
C ILE A 362 -10.73 35.93 8.49
N ARG A 363 -9.58 36.06 7.81
CA ARG A 363 -9.17 35.15 6.73
C ARG A 363 -7.94 34.35 7.16
N LEU A 364 -8.09 33.03 7.19
CA LEU A 364 -7.06 32.07 7.56
C LEU A 364 -6.52 31.37 6.32
N THR A 365 -5.21 31.24 6.20
CA THR A 365 -4.55 30.49 5.13
C THR A 365 -3.55 29.52 5.72
N GLN A 366 -3.60 28.25 5.30
CA GLN A 366 -2.60 27.25 5.66
C GLN A 366 -1.48 27.25 4.62
N ASN A 367 -0.27 27.65 5.03
CA ASN A 367 0.88 27.75 4.14
C ASN A 367 1.65 26.42 4.05
N GLN A 368 1.73 25.67 5.16
CA GLN A 368 2.46 24.40 5.27
C GLN A 368 1.49 23.27 5.65
N PRO A 369 1.71 22.04 5.17
CA PRO A 369 0.93 20.89 5.63
C PRO A 369 1.10 20.70 7.14
N VAL A 370 0.09 20.10 7.76
CA VAL A 370 0.18 19.52 9.11
C VAL A 370 0.24 18.00 8.98
N GLU A 371 0.85 17.34 9.95
CA GLU A 371 0.88 15.88 10.04
C GLU A 371 0.06 15.42 11.24
N ASP A 372 -0.68 14.32 11.10
CA ASP A 372 -1.16 13.56 12.26
C ASP A 372 0.02 12.88 13.00
N VAL A 373 -0.30 12.13 14.06
CA VAL A 373 0.68 11.43 14.89
C VAL A 373 1.45 10.32 14.16
N VAL A 374 0.89 9.73 13.10
CA VAL A 374 1.53 8.66 12.31
C VAL A 374 2.21 9.18 11.03
N GLY A 375 2.04 10.47 10.71
CA GLY A 375 2.68 11.18 9.62
C GLY A 375 1.85 11.37 8.35
N ASN A 376 0.52 11.19 8.34
CA ASN A 376 -0.29 11.54 7.16
C ASN A 376 -0.49 13.06 7.08
N GLU A 377 -0.35 13.62 5.88
CA GLU A 377 -0.33 15.07 5.67
C GLU A 377 -1.71 15.62 5.28
N PHE A 378 -2.07 16.75 5.88
CA PHE A 378 -3.22 17.57 5.47
C PHE A 378 -2.82 19.00 5.12
N LYS A 379 -3.39 19.52 4.03
CA LYS A 379 -3.27 20.93 3.66
C LYS A 379 -4.56 21.44 3.01
N LEU A 380 -5.10 22.52 3.57
CA LEU A 380 -6.20 23.28 2.98
C LEU A 380 -5.83 23.77 1.57
N ASP A 381 -6.73 23.56 0.62
CA ASP A 381 -6.58 23.94 -0.78
C ASP A 381 -6.83 25.44 -1.00
N LYS A 382 -7.55 26.09 -0.07
CA LYS A 382 -8.01 27.47 -0.17
C LYS A 382 -7.94 28.21 1.17
N GLN A 383 -7.91 29.53 1.06
CA GLN A 383 -8.14 30.43 2.20
C GLN A 383 -9.56 30.25 2.72
N VAL A 384 -9.70 30.21 4.05
CA VAL A 384 -10.97 30.05 4.76
C VAL A 384 -11.35 31.38 5.40
N THR A 385 -12.63 31.72 5.35
CA THR A 385 -13.22 32.83 6.12
C THR A 385 -13.72 32.26 7.43
N VAL A 386 -13.28 32.82 8.55
CA VAL A 386 -13.63 32.39 9.91
C VAL A 386 -14.46 33.50 10.54
N ASP A 387 -15.64 33.15 11.05
CA ASP A 387 -16.48 34.09 11.80
C ASP A 387 -15.83 34.38 13.16
N VAL A 388 -15.88 35.64 13.59
CA VAL A 388 -15.36 36.05 14.90
C VAL A 388 -16.52 36.19 15.86
N GLU A 389 -16.48 35.41 16.93
CA GLU A 389 -17.47 35.46 17.98
C GLU A 389 -17.25 36.70 18.87
N PRO A 390 -18.30 37.45 19.19
CA PRO A 390 -18.19 38.53 20.17
C PRO A 390 -17.81 37.95 21.54
N VAL A 391 -17.19 38.77 22.40
CA VAL A 391 -17.09 38.40 23.81
C VAL A 391 -18.50 38.31 24.36
N ASP A 392 -18.90 37.15 24.87
CA ASP A 392 -20.17 37.02 25.60
C ASP A 392 -20.21 38.08 26.70
N GLY A 393 -21.15 39.01 26.57
CA GLY A 393 -21.30 40.14 27.46
C GLY A 393 -21.97 39.73 28.77
N ASP A 394 -21.34 40.15 29.88
CA ASP A 394 -21.93 40.36 31.21
C ASP A 394 -23.30 41.08 31.18
#